data_AF-A0A523RLV5-F1
#
_entry.id   AF-A0A523RLV5-F1
#
_cell.length_a   1.000
_cell.length_b   1.000
_cell.length_c   1.000
_cell.angle_alpha   90.00
_cell.angle_beta   90.00
_cell.angle_gamma   90.00
#
_symmetry.space_group_name_H-M   'P 1'
#
loop_
_entity.id
_entity.type
_entity.pdbx_description
1 polymer ?
#
loop_
_entity_poly.entity_id
_entity_poly.type
_entity_poly.pdbx_seq_one_letter_code
_entity_poly.pdbx_strand_id
1 'polypeptide(L)'
;MILKRKLFTLIFSCLTFCTLNNCMEVNNAAGASEMLEIETSDGCRRHVAKELCLHSKVIRDMLEDLKDGDSQISLPEVSSQRLELLLPILQLIQEERKELSEQLNSKSLQELAELLKASNYLDIEQLLNAVLSSISAQLCTSDARHEFCTNEDFLHGIGLAELPRELSVLLGSKIAKHHSGLRAYLLNNCTISNKILKGNTNYVKSAKFNNTGDKVVSASDDRTVR
;
A
#
# COMPACT_ATOMS: atom_id res chain seq x y z
N MET A 1 9.16 -43.66 3.67
CA MET A 1 10.45 -42.99 3.34
C MET A 1 10.33 -41.81 2.36
N ILE A 2 9.13 -41.37 1.94
CA ILE A 2 8.96 -40.29 0.95
C ILE A 2 8.85 -38.90 1.62
N LEU A 3 8.43 -38.83 2.89
CA LEU A 3 8.28 -37.55 3.63
C LEU A 3 9.62 -36.86 3.97
N LYS A 4 10.72 -37.61 4.12
CA LYS A 4 12.04 -37.03 4.46
C LYS A 4 12.70 -36.27 3.30
N ARG A 5 12.30 -36.50 2.04
CA ARG A 5 12.88 -35.79 0.89
C ARG A 5 12.30 -34.39 0.67
N LYS A 6 11.02 -34.15 0.98
CA LYS A 6 10.42 -32.80 0.84
C LYS A 6 10.88 -31.82 1.92
N LEU A 7 11.14 -32.30 3.14
CA LEU A 7 11.63 -31.43 4.21
C LEU A 7 13.07 -30.93 3.96
N PHE A 8 13.89 -31.74 3.27
CA PHE A 8 15.28 -31.38 2.97
C PHE A 8 15.39 -30.32 1.85
N THR A 9 14.43 -30.27 0.92
CA THR A 9 14.38 -29.25 -0.14
C THR A 9 13.92 -27.88 0.38
N LEU A 10 13.07 -27.84 1.40
CA LEU A 10 12.66 -26.57 2.04
C LEU A 10 13.81 -25.94 2.85
N ILE A 11 14.63 -26.75 3.51
CA ILE A 11 15.75 -26.22 4.32
C ILE A 11 16.85 -25.66 3.42
N PHE A 12 17.08 -26.25 2.24
CA PHE A 12 18.12 -25.77 1.31
C PHE A 12 17.76 -24.46 0.59
N SER A 13 16.47 -24.15 0.40
CA SER A 13 16.03 -22.88 -0.20
C SER A 13 16.10 -21.70 0.79
N CYS A 14 15.87 -21.93 2.09
CA CYS A 14 16.08 -20.89 3.10
C CYS A 14 17.57 -20.55 3.31
N LEU A 15 18.47 -21.53 3.23
CA LEU A 15 19.90 -21.30 3.43
C LEU A 15 20.59 -20.59 2.25
N THR A 16 20.05 -20.68 1.03
CA THR A 16 20.55 -19.90 -0.12
C THR A 16 20.09 -18.43 -0.09
N PHE A 17 18.97 -18.13 0.57
CA PHE A 17 18.49 -16.76 0.71
C PHE A 17 19.28 -15.97 1.78
N CYS A 18 19.78 -16.63 2.83
CA CYS A 18 20.57 -15.95 3.87
C CYS A 18 22.00 -15.55 3.42
N THR A 19 22.58 -16.15 2.39
CA THR A 19 23.90 -15.73 1.88
C THR A 19 23.85 -14.63 0.81
N LEU A 20 22.66 -14.25 0.33
CA LEU A 20 22.51 -13.15 -0.65
C LEU A 20 22.37 -11.77 0.00
N ASN A 21 22.14 -11.68 1.31
CA ASN A 21 22.03 -10.40 2.01
C ASN A 21 23.39 -9.78 2.41
N ASN A 22 24.54 -10.36 2.02
CA ASN A 22 25.85 -9.89 2.50
C ASN A 22 26.89 -9.50 1.45
N CYS A 23 26.58 -9.50 0.15
CA CYS A 23 27.50 -8.97 -0.86
C CYS A 23 26.73 -8.34 -2.04
N MET A 24 26.02 -7.22 -1.81
CA MET A 24 25.81 -6.25 -2.88
C MET A 24 27.00 -5.29 -2.88
N GLU A 25 28.15 -5.76 -3.38
CA GLU A 25 29.16 -4.84 -3.94
C GLU A 25 28.55 -4.26 -5.21
N VAL A 26 27.77 -3.20 -5.01
CA VAL A 26 27.27 -2.36 -6.09
C VAL A 26 28.51 -1.70 -6.71
N ASN A 27 28.89 -2.16 -7.89
CA ASN A 27 29.90 -1.53 -8.73
C ASN A 27 29.37 -0.19 -9.24
N ASN A 28 29.22 0.80 -8.35
CA ASN A 28 28.90 2.17 -8.72
C ASN A 28 30.20 2.87 -9.12
N ALA A 29 30.28 3.24 -10.40
CA ALA A 29 31.24 4.23 -10.87
C ALA A 29 31.12 5.48 -9.99
N ALA A 30 32.25 5.86 -9.38
CA ALA A 30 32.38 6.74 -8.24
C ALA A 30 31.97 8.21 -8.50
N GLY A 31 30.69 8.45 -8.78
CA GLY A 31 30.04 9.70 -8.40
C GLY A 31 29.75 9.64 -6.90
N ALA A 32 30.25 10.59 -6.13
CA ALA A 32 29.84 10.71 -4.74
C ALA A 32 28.35 11.07 -4.71
N SER A 33 27.47 10.08 -4.49
CA SER A 33 26.03 10.32 -4.36
C SER A 33 25.81 11.27 -3.18
N GLU A 34 25.13 12.38 -3.46
CA GLU A 34 24.69 13.33 -2.44
C GLU A 34 23.78 12.60 -1.43
N MET A 35 24.05 12.78 -0.14
CA MET A 35 23.29 12.13 0.94
C MET A 35 22.34 13.15 1.57
N LEU A 36 21.07 12.78 1.75
CA LEU A 36 20.07 13.53 2.50
C LEU A 36 19.90 12.95 3.89
N GLU A 37 19.70 13.81 4.89
CA GLU A 37 19.37 13.40 6.26
C GLU A 37 17.85 13.37 6.42
N ILE A 38 17.29 12.17 6.55
CA ILE A 38 15.86 11.96 6.77
C ILE A 38 15.61 11.74 8.26
N GLU A 39 14.74 12.54 8.85
CA GLU A 39 14.26 12.38 10.22
C GLU A 39 12.86 11.73 10.20
N THR A 40 12.72 10.57 10.83
CA THR A 40 11.47 9.81 10.89
C THR A 40 10.56 10.25 12.03
N SER A 41 9.32 9.77 12.04
CA SER A 41 8.28 10.12 13.02
C SER A 41 8.66 9.83 14.48
N ASP A 42 9.57 8.89 14.69
CA ASP A 42 10.14 8.47 15.98
C ASP A 42 11.44 9.21 16.33
N GLY A 43 11.79 10.27 15.58
CA GLY A 43 12.96 11.11 15.82
C GLY A 43 14.30 10.48 15.42
N CYS A 44 14.28 9.32 14.77
CA CYS A 44 15.49 8.71 14.24
C CYS A 44 15.95 9.43 12.96
N ARG A 45 17.25 9.62 12.83
CA ARG A 45 17.85 10.26 11.66
C ARG A 45 18.63 9.24 10.85
N ARG A 46 18.47 9.27 9.54
CA ARG A 46 19.12 8.35 8.60
C ARG A 46 19.63 9.11 7.40
N HIS A 47 20.85 8.79 6.99
CA HIS A 47 21.40 9.29 5.75
C HIS A 47 20.99 8.37 4.61
N VAL A 48 20.33 8.93 3.60
CA VAL A 48 19.83 8.21 2.42
C VAL A 48 20.34 8.90 1.17
N ALA A 49 20.70 8.12 0.14
CA ALA A 49 21.11 8.69 -1.13
C ALA A 49 19.98 9.54 -1.73
N LYS A 50 20.30 10.76 -2.16
CA LYS A 50 19.33 11.72 -2.71
C LYS A 50 18.56 11.14 -3.90
N GLU A 51 19.25 10.39 -4.75
CA GLU A 51 18.68 9.71 -5.92
C GLU A 51 17.53 8.75 -5.57
N LEU A 52 17.64 8.02 -4.44
CA LEU A 52 16.56 7.14 -3.97
C LEU A 52 15.35 7.97 -3.53
N CYS A 53 15.60 9.09 -2.85
CA CYS A 53 14.57 9.96 -2.32
C CYS A 53 13.75 10.66 -3.41
N LEU A 54 14.34 10.93 -4.57
CA LEU A 54 13.67 11.59 -5.71
C LEU A 54 12.51 10.78 -6.31
N HIS A 55 12.41 9.47 -6.01
CA HIS A 55 11.25 8.66 -6.38
C HIS A 55 9.97 9.09 -5.65
N SER A 56 10.10 9.70 -4.47
CA SER A 56 8.99 10.30 -3.75
C SER A 56 8.71 11.69 -4.30
N LYS A 57 7.47 11.93 -4.74
CA LYS A 57 7.05 13.27 -5.15
C LYS A 57 7.04 14.23 -3.96
N VAL A 58 6.57 13.78 -2.79
CA VAL A 58 6.56 14.60 -1.57
C VAL A 58 7.96 15.08 -1.19
N ILE A 59 8.95 14.19 -1.20
CA ILE A 59 10.33 14.57 -0.89
C ILE A 59 10.90 15.50 -1.97
N ARG A 60 10.56 15.28 -3.24
CA ARG A 60 10.98 16.15 -4.34
C ARG A 60 10.44 17.57 -4.17
N ASP A 61 9.15 17.69 -3.90
CA ASP A 61 8.48 18.98 -3.68
C ASP A 61 9.10 19.68 -2.46
N MET A 62 9.39 18.94 -1.37
CA MET A 62 10.11 19.46 -0.20
C MET A 62 11.53 19.97 -0.53
N LEU A 63 12.26 19.27 -1.40
CA LEU A 63 13.62 19.67 -1.81
C LEU A 63 13.63 20.94 -2.65
N GLU A 64 12.58 21.19 -3.44
CA GLU A 64 12.46 22.41 -4.25
C GLU A 64 12.27 23.66 -3.37
N ASP A 65 11.66 23.51 -2.19
CA ASP A 65 11.44 24.59 -1.23
C ASP A 65 12.66 24.88 -0.33
N LEU A 66 13.62 23.96 -0.25
CA LEU A 66 14.81 24.12 0.58
C LEU A 66 15.84 25.04 -0.09
N LYS A 67 16.43 25.95 0.69
CA LYS A 67 17.52 26.83 0.23
C LYS A 67 18.82 26.03 0.18
N ASP A 68 19.76 26.46 -0.68
CA ASP A 68 21.09 25.88 -0.79
C ASP A 68 21.75 25.73 0.60
N GLY A 69 21.85 24.49 1.09
CA GLY A 69 22.52 24.16 2.36
C GLY A 69 21.69 23.31 3.33
N ASP A 70 20.36 23.29 3.22
CA ASP A 70 19.53 22.46 4.08
C ASP A 70 19.31 21.08 3.42
N SER A 71 19.87 20.03 4.01
CA SER A 71 19.74 18.64 3.54
C SER A 71 18.92 17.75 4.47
N GLN A 72 18.22 18.36 5.43
CA GLN A 72 17.39 17.66 6.40
C GLN A 72 15.91 17.69 5.99
N ILE A 73 15.28 16.52 5.95
CA ILE A 73 13.86 16.34 5.63
C ILE A 73 13.20 15.54 6.75
N SER A 74 12.13 16.08 7.34
CA SER A 74 11.37 15.39 8.38
C SER A 74 10.11 14.72 7.80
N LEU A 75 9.90 13.43 8.12
CA LEU A 75 8.80 12.59 7.67
C LEU A 75 7.93 12.14 8.87
N PRO A 76 6.96 12.97 9.31
CA PRO A 76 6.20 12.73 10.54
C PRO A 76 5.29 11.49 10.52
N GLU A 77 4.96 10.92 9.35
CA GLU A 77 4.08 9.75 9.22
C GLU A 77 4.84 8.44 8.91
N VAL A 78 6.17 8.51 8.82
CA VAL A 78 7.02 7.38 8.46
C VAL A 78 7.94 7.07 9.64
N SER A 79 7.73 5.92 10.30
CA SER A 79 8.63 5.42 11.34
C SER A 79 9.94 4.90 10.78
N SER A 80 10.97 4.79 11.62
CA SER A 80 12.26 4.21 11.22
C SER A 80 12.12 2.80 10.64
N GLN A 81 11.25 1.96 11.23
CA GLN A 81 10.97 0.62 10.74
C GLN A 81 10.35 0.61 9.33
N ARG A 82 9.39 1.51 9.06
CA ARG A 82 8.80 1.67 7.71
C ARG A 82 9.86 2.10 6.70
N LEU A 83 10.72 3.03 7.10
CA LEU A 83 11.79 3.52 6.23
C LEU A 83 12.79 2.39 5.91
N GLU A 84 13.19 1.59 6.90
CA GLU A 84 14.06 0.43 6.70
C GLU A 84 13.47 -0.63 5.75
N LEU A 85 12.15 -0.85 5.80
CA LEU A 85 11.46 -1.73 4.86
C LEU A 85 11.41 -1.15 3.44
N LEU A 86 11.32 0.17 3.32
CA LEU A 86 11.12 0.88 2.06
C LEU A 86 12.42 1.07 1.27
N LEU A 87 13.55 1.29 1.95
CA LEU A 87 14.84 1.57 1.30
C LEU A 87 15.32 0.48 0.33
N PRO A 88 15.33 -0.83 0.68
CA PRO A 88 15.72 -1.88 -0.25
C PRO A 88 14.81 -1.94 -1.48
N ILE A 89 13.53 -1.62 -1.31
CA ILE A 89 12.55 -1.67 -2.40
C ILE A 89 12.74 -0.49 -3.35
N LEU A 90 13.05 0.70 -2.82
CA LEU A 90 13.40 1.87 -3.64
C LEU A 90 14.64 1.61 -4.49
N GLN A 91 15.65 0.91 -3.94
CA GLN A 91 16.84 0.53 -4.71
C GLN A 91 16.47 -0.36 -5.90
N LEU A 92 15.59 -1.36 -5.69
CA LEU A 92 15.11 -2.22 -6.78
C LEU A 92 14.31 -1.47 -7.83
N ILE A 93 13.54 -0.46 -7.42
CA ILE A 93 12.80 0.43 -8.33
C ILE A 93 13.77 1.27 -9.16
N GLN A 94 14.79 1.87 -8.52
CA GLN A 94 15.81 2.67 -9.19
C GLN A 94 16.54 1.86 -10.27
N GLU A 95 16.78 0.58 -10.01
CA GLU A 95 17.45 -0.35 -10.93
C GLU A 95 16.50 -1.00 -11.96
N GLU A 96 15.20 -0.62 -11.95
CA GLU A 96 14.14 -1.18 -12.81
C GLU A 96 14.08 -2.73 -12.81
N ARG A 97 14.37 -3.36 -11.67
CA ARG A 97 14.48 -4.82 -11.62
C ARG A 97 13.12 -5.52 -11.65
N LYS A 98 13.06 -6.62 -12.41
CA LYS A 98 11.91 -7.55 -12.43
C LYS A 98 11.69 -8.25 -11.09
N GLU A 99 12.70 -8.28 -10.24
CA GLU A 99 12.70 -8.90 -8.91
C GLU A 99 11.78 -8.20 -7.91
N LEU A 100 11.31 -6.98 -8.21
CA LEU A 100 10.42 -6.21 -7.33
C LEU A 100 9.17 -7.01 -6.91
N SER A 101 8.51 -7.68 -7.84
CA SER A 101 7.31 -8.47 -7.52
C SER A 101 7.64 -9.69 -6.67
N GLU A 102 8.79 -10.33 -6.87
CA GLU A 102 9.20 -11.49 -6.08
C GLU A 102 9.50 -11.10 -4.64
N GLN A 103 10.23 -9.99 -4.47
CA GLN A 103 10.51 -9.40 -3.16
C GLN A 103 9.22 -9.01 -2.43
N LEU A 104 8.30 -8.32 -3.10
CA LEU A 104 7.00 -7.96 -2.50
C LEU A 104 6.14 -9.19 -2.17
N ASN A 105 6.17 -10.23 -3.00
CA ASN A 105 5.39 -11.44 -2.75
C ASN A 105 5.93 -12.27 -1.58
N SER A 106 7.22 -12.10 -1.23
CA SER A 106 7.84 -12.76 -0.08
C SER A 106 7.48 -12.11 1.27
N LYS A 107 6.96 -10.88 1.25
CA LYS A 107 6.59 -10.11 2.44
C LYS A 107 5.26 -10.57 3.04
N SER A 108 5.13 -10.42 4.35
CA SER A 108 3.86 -10.62 5.05
C SER A 108 2.83 -9.55 4.68
N LEU A 109 1.54 -9.86 4.82
CA LEU A 109 0.46 -8.88 4.59
C LEU A 109 0.59 -7.63 5.47
N GLN A 110 1.10 -7.78 6.70
CA GLN A 110 1.34 -6.67 7.61
C GLN A 110 2.46 -5.75 7.08
N GLU A 111 3.60 -6.31 6.67
CA GLU A 111 4.66 -5.51 6.04
C GLU A 111 4.17 -4.82 4.75
N LEU A 112 3.38 -5.52 3.93
CA LEU A 112 2.78 -4.93 2.73
C LEU A 112 1.81 -3.80 3.05
N ALA A 113 1.02 -3.90 4.12
CA ALA A 113 0.14 -2.83 4.57
C ALA A 113 0.93 -1.60 5.04
N GLU A 114 2.05 -1.81 5.74
CA GLU A 114 2.93 -0.72 6.17
C GLU A 114 3.62 -0.04 4.95
N LEU A 115 4.07 -0.83 3.97
CA LEU A 115 4.59 -0.30 2.69
C LEU A 115 3.52 0.45 1.90
N LEU A 116 2.27 -0.02 1.94
CA LEU A 116 1.14 0.66 1.30
C LEU A 116 0.90 2.04 1.93
N LYS A 117 0.89 2.13 3.26
CA LYS A 117 0.77 3.41 3.98
C LYS A 117 1.93 4.35 3.62
N ALA A 118 3.17 3.85 3.67
CA ALA A 118 4.36 4.66 3.38
C ALA A 118 4.42 5.13 1.91
N SER A 119 4.13 4.26 0.95
CA SER A 119 4.12 4.60 -0.48
C SER A 119 3.04 5.61 -0.85
N ASN A 120 1.88 5.55 -0.20
CA ASN A 120 0.83 6.55 -0.37
C ASN A 120 1.24 7.90 0.23
N TYR A 121 1.77 7.90 1.46
CA TYR A 121 2.23 9.14 2.10
C TYR A 121 3.35 9.83 1.31
N LEU A 122 4.34 9.06 0.83
CA LEU A 122 5.46 9.57 0.05
C LEU A 122 5.12 9.83 -1.44
N ASP A 123 3.90 9.49 -1.86
CA ASP A 123 3.44 9.57 -3.25
C ASP A 123 4.42 8.90 -4.24
N ILE A 124 4.69 7.61 -4.02
CA ILE A 124 5.56 6.78 -4.87
C ILE A 124 4.66 5.85 -5.70
N GLU A 125 4.17 6.34 -6.84
CA GLU A 125 3.15 5.66 -7.66
C GLU A 125 3.54 4.23 -8.07
N GLN A 126 4.79 4.02 -8.48
CA GLN A 126 5.26 2.71 -8.93
C GLN A 126 5.21 1.68 -7.79
N LEU A 127 5.70 2.07 -6.60
CA LEU A 127 5.68 1.23 -5.40
C LEU A 127 4.24 0.95 -4.95
N LEU A 128 3.41 2.00 -4.89
CA LEU A 128 2.01 1.91 -4.51
C LEU A 128 1.28 0.88 -5.38
N ASN A 129 1.44 0.97 -6.69
CA ASN A 129 0.83 0.04 -7.63
C ASN A 129 1.34 -1.39 -7.48
N ALA A 130 2.64 -1.58 -7.27
CA ALA A 130 3.26 -2.88 -7.09
C ALA A 130 2.79 -3.57 -5.80
N VAL A 131 2.76 -2.83 -4.68
CA VAL A 131 2.29 -3.32 -3.37
C VAL A 131 0.82 -3.72 -3.46
N LEU A 132 -0.04 -2.88 -4.06
CA LEU A 132 -1.46 -3.21 -4.24
C LEU A 132 -1.66 -4.48 -5.08
N SER A 133 -0.84 -4.68 -6.11
CA SER A 133 -0.89 -5.91 -6.92
C SER A 133 -0.43 -7.14 -6.11
N SER A 134 0.62 -7.01 -5.29
CA SER A 134 1.10 -8.08 -4.40
C SER A 134 0.06 -8.46 -3.36
N ILE A 135 -0.52 -7.48 -2.65
CA ILE A 135 -1.62 -7.71 -1.69
C ILE A 135 -2.77 -8.41 -2.39
N SER A 136 -3.22 -7.90 -3.54
CA SER A 136 -4.29 -8.55 -4.31
C SER A 136 -3.94 -10.00 -4.63
N ALA A 137 -2.72 -10.30 -5.07
CA ALA A 137 -2.30 -11.66 -5.39
C ALA A 137 -2.32 -12.58 -4.15
N GLN A 138 -1.76 -12.13 -3.03
CA GLN A 138 -1.76 -12.90 -1.77
C GLN A 138 -3.17 -13.18 -1.24
N LEU A 139 -4.08 -12.20 -1.38
CA LEU A 139 -5.48 -12.36 -1.01
C LEU A 139 -6.24 -13.32 -1.93
N CYS A 140 -5.84 -13.44 -3.19
CA CYS A 140 -6.46 -14.35 -4.16
C CYS A 140 -6.02 -15.82 -3.95
N THR A 141 -4.77 -16.05 -3.54
CA THR A 141 -4.16 -17.38 -3.38
C THR A 141 -4.44 -18.02 -2.02
N SER A 142 -4.67 -17.21 -1.00
CA SER A 142 -4.90 -17.72 0.36
C SER A 142 -6.26 -18.46 0.47
N ASP A 143 -6.24 -19.63 1.10
CA ASP A 143 -7.46 -20.32 1.58
C ASP A 143 -8.22 -19.49 2.63
N ALA A 144 -7.65 -18.36 3.09
CA ALA A 144 -8.28 -17.38 3.97
C ALA A 144 -9.52 -16.69 3.37
N ARG A 145 -10.01 -17.10 2.19
CA ARG A 145 -11.33 -16.69 1.67
C ARG A 145 -12.44 -16.86 2.71
N HIS A 146 -12.36 -17.92 3.53
CA HIS A 146 -13.33 -18.17 4.59
C HIS A 146 -13.13 -17.29 5.83
N GLU A 147 -11.89 -16.97 6.23
CA GLU A 147 -11.62 -16.07 7.35
C GLU A 147 -11.91 -14.60 7.01
N PHE A 148 -11.63 -14.18 5.77
CA PHE A 148 -11.86 -12.81 5.31
C PHE A 148 -13.33 -12.40 5.33
N CYS A 149 -14.23 -13.32 5.00
CA CYS A 149 -15.65 -13.01 4.87
C CYS A 149 -16.39 -12.96 6.21
N THR A 150 -15.79 -13.47 7.28
CA THR A 150 -16.46 -13.64 8.57
C THR A 150 -15.83 -12.85 9.70
N ASN A 151 -14.60 -12.35 9.53
CA ASN A 151 -13.85 -11.76 10.64
C ASN A 151 -13.39 -10.34 10.32
N GLU A 152 -14.13 -9.34 10.82
CA GLU A 152 -13.71 -7.93 10.80
C GLU A 152 -12.36 -7.73 11.52
N ASP A 153 -12.08 -8.55 12.53
CA ASP A 153 -10.82 -8.51 13.27
C ASP A 153 -9.61 -8.86 12.39
N PHE A 154 -9.80 -9.59 11.29
CA PHE A 154 -8.71 -9.93 10.38
C PHE A 154 -8.17 -8.68 9.68
N LEU A 155 -9.05 -7.81 9.16
CA LEU A 155 -8.66 -6.55 8.50
C LEU A 155 -8.00 -5.58 9.48
N HIS A 156 -8.48 -5.56 10.73
CA HIS A 156 -7.85 -4.80 11.81
C HIS A 156 -6.47 -5.37 12.16
N GLY A 157 -6.33 -6.69 12.25
CA GLY A 157 -5.07 -7.36 12.58
C GLY A 157 -3.96 -7.13 11.55
N ILE A 158 -4.32 -7.03 10.26
CA ILE A 158 -3.37 -6.69 9.19
C ILE A 158 -3.20 -5.18 8.97
N GLY A 159 -3.91 -4.34 9.72
CA GLY A 159 -3.84 -2.88 9.62
C GLY A 159 -4.46 -2.28 8.35
N LEU A 160 -5.21 -3.06 7.56
CA LEU A 160 -5.89 -2.56 6.35
C LEU A 160 -7.18 -1.79 6.68
N ALA A 161 -7.75 -1.99 7.88
CA ALA A 161 -8.92 -1.24 8.34
C ALA A 161 -8.66 0.27 8.46
N GLU A 162 -7.39 0.67 8.63
CA GLU A 162 -6.97 2.07 8.76
C GLU A 162 -6.60 2.72 7.43
N LEU A 163 -6.78 2.02 6.30
CA LEU A 163 -6.42 2.60 5.01
C LEU A 163 -7.31 3.80 4.67
N PRO A 164 -6.72 4.87 4.09
CA PRO A 164 -7.49 5.92 3.44
C PRO A 164 -8.52 5.33 2.48
N ARG A 165 -9.69 5.97 2.43
CA ARG A 165 -10.86 5.53 1.66
C ARG A 165 -10.50 5.27 0.20
N GLU A 166 -9.69 6.15 -0.37
CA GLU A 166 -9.22 6.10 -1.75
C GLU A 166 -8.43 4.82 -2.04
N LEU A 167 -7.57 4.41 -1.11
CA LEU A 167 -6.79 3.17 -1.24
C LEU A 167 -7.64 1.92 -1.09
N SER A 168 -8.61 1.93 -0.18
CA SER A 168 -9.56 0.81 -0.05
C SER A 168 -10.37 0.61 -1.34
N VAL A 169 -10.81 1.69 -1.97
CA VAL A 169 -11.51 1.65 -3.28
C VAL A 169 -10.58 1.13 -4.37
N LEU A 170 -9.35 1.63 -4.43
CA LEU A 170 -8.36 1.21 -5.43
C LEU A 170 -8.00 -0.27 -5.28
N LEU A 171 -7.74 -0.72 -4.06
CA LEU A 171 -7.49 -2.12 -3.73
C LEU A 171 -8.69 -2.99 -4.08
N GLY A 172 -9.90 -2.55 -3.71
CA GLY A 172 -11.15 -3.22 -4.07
C GLY A 172 -11.33 -3.36 -5.58
N SER A 173 -10.94 -2.35 -6.37
CA SER A 173 -11.02 -2.40 -7.84
C SER A 173 -10.03 -3.38 -8.46
N LYS A 174 -8.82 -3.53 -7.89
CA LYS A 174 -7.83 -4.51 -8.35
C LYS A 174 -8.27 -5.94 -8.02
N ILE A 175 -8.76 -6.15 -6.80
CA ILE A 175 -9.26 -7.45 -6.36
C ILE A 175 -10.52 -7.85 -7.14
N ALA A 176 -11.38 -6.89 -7.47
CA ALA A 176 -12.61 -7.11 -8.24
C ALA A 176 -12.38 -7.74 -9.62
N LYS A 177 -11.21 -7.53 -10.23
CA LYS A 177 -10.86 -8.18 -11.51
C LYS A 177 -10.79 -9.70 -11.37
N HIS A 178 -10.54 -10.20 -10.17
CA HIS A 178 -10.36 -11.62 -9.90
C HIS A 178 -11.47 -12.20 -9.00
N HIS A 179 -12.10 -11.41 -8.12
CA HIS A 179 -13.10 -11.88 -7.16
C HIS A 179 -14.23 -10.88 -6.87
N SER A 180 -15.46 -11.22 -7.25
CA SER A 180 -16.65 -10.40 -7.02
C SER A 180 -17.08 -10.29 -5.54
N GLY A 181 -16.80 -11.31 -4.72
CA GLY A 181 -17.16 -11.34 -3.29
C GLY A 181 -16.34 -10.38 -2.43
N LEU A 182 -15.01 -10.38 -2.58
CA LEU A 182 -14.12 -9.48 -1.84
C LEU A 182 -14.35 -8.01 -2.21
N ARG A 183 -14.77 -7.73 -3.45
CA ARG A 183 -15.17 -6.38 -3.88
C ARG A 183 -16.31 -5.85 -3.02
N ALA A 184 -17.35 -6.65 -2.79
CA ALA A 184 -18.50 -6.23 -1.99
C ALA A 184 -18.07 -5.90 -0.55
N TYR A 185 -17.23 -6.75 0.05
CA TYR A 185 -16.75 -6.53 1.42
C TYR A 185 -15.88 -5.27 1.56
N LEU A 186 -14.89 -5.08 0.67
CA LEU A 186 -14.03 -3.89 0.69
C LEU A 186 -14.83 -2.62 0.40
N LEU A 187 -15.80 -2.64 -0.51
CA LEU A 187 -16.67 -1.49 -0.76
C LEU A 187 -17.64 -1.22 0.40
N ASN A 188 -18.11 -2.25 1.11
CA ASN A 188 -19.03 -2.11 2.24
C ASN A 188 -18.31 -1.60 3.50
N ASN A 189 -17.09 -2.07 3.77
CA ASN A 189 -16.27 -1.63 4.91
C ASN A 189 -15.52 -0.32 4.67
N CYS A 190 -15.40 0.11 3.42
CA CYS A 190 -14.96 1.45 3.06
C CYS A 190 -16.09 2.45 3.35
N THR A 191 -16.46 2.53 4.63
CA THR A 191 -17.52 3.36 5.22
C THR A 191 -18.36 4.06 4.17
N ILE A 192 -19.21 3.28 3.50
CA ILE A 192 -20.46 3.85 3.04
C ILE A 192 -21.13 4.17 4.37
N SER A 193 -20.90 5.38 4.90
CA SER A 193 -21.75 5.89 5.97
C SER A 193 -23.12 5.74 5.36
N ASN A 194 -23.90 4.79 5.86
CA ASN A 194 -25.28 4.58 5.45
C ASN A 194 -26.02 5.80 5.97
N LYS A 195 -25.83 6.92 5.28
CA LYS A 195 -26.43 8.19 5.61
C LYS A 195 -27.85 8.03 5.09
N ILE A 196 -28.75 7.73 6.01
CA ILE A 196 -30.17 7.71 5.72
C ILE A 196 -30.52 9.11 5.25
N LEU A 197 -30.74 9.26 3.94
CA LEU A 197 -31.23 10.49 3.35
C LEU A 197 -32.69 10.65 3.75
N LYS A 198 -32.91 11.39 4.84
CA LYS A 198 -34.25 11.76 5.31
C LYS A 198 -34.81 12.82 4.35
N GLY A 199 -36.05 12.62 3.91
CA GLY A 199 -36.70 13.58 3.01
C GLY A 199 -37.91 12.99 2.32
N ASN A 200 -37.87 11.70 1.99
CA ASN A 200 -39.03 11.00 1.43
C ASN A 200 -39.92 10.45 2.56
N THR A 201 -41.22 10.69 2.44
CA THR A 201 -42.29 10.15 3.28
C THR A 201 -43.01 8.97 2.61
N ASN A 202 -42.77 8.73 1.31
CA ASN A 202 -43.36 7.65 0.53
C ASN A 202 -42.29 6.84 -0.26
N TYR A 203 -42.73 5.85 -1.03
CA TYR A 203 -41.87 4.95 -1.81
C TYR A 203 -41.05 5.71 -2.86
N VAL A 204 -39.74 5.48 -2.84
CA VAL A 204 -38.80 5.95 -3.86
C VAL A 204 -38.80 4.95 -5.02
N LYS A 205 -39.20 5.38 -6.22
CA LYS A 205 -39.21 4.54 -7.42
C LYS A 205 -37.83 4.43 -8.07
N SER A 206 -37.01 5.49 -7.93
CA SER A 206 -35.65 5.52 -8.48
C SER A 206 -34.82 6.56 -7.73
N ALA A 207 -33.51 6.32 -7.63
CA ALA A 207 -32.54 7.30 -7.16
C ALA A 207 -31.26 7.22 -8.01
N LYS A 208 -30.68 8.37 -8.34
CA LYS A 208 -29.41 8.48 -9.05
C LYS A 208 -28.56 9.59 -8.46
N PHE A 209 -27.25 9.42 -8.49
CA PHE A 209 -26.32 10.53 -8.25
C PHE A 209 -26.21 11.41 -9.51
N ASN A 210 -25.93 12.69 -9.32
CA ASN A 210 -25.49 13.56 -10.42
C ASN A 210 -24.05 13.22 -10.85
N ASN A 211 -23.56 13.81 -11.94
CA ASN A 211 -22.23 13.51 -12.50
C ASN A 211 -21.07 13.77 -11.53
N THR A 212 -21.23 14.73 -10.62
CA THR A 212 -20.22 15.09 -9.61
C THR A 212 -20.31 14.24 -8.34
N GLY A 213 -21.36 13.44 -8.16
CA GLY A 213 -21.54 12.55 -7.01
C GLY A 213 -21.93 13.24 -5.70
N ASP A 214 -22.10 14.56 -5.69
CA ASP A 214 -22.43 15.36 -4.51
C ASP A 214 -23.93 15.44 -4.21
N LYS A 215 -24.79 15.18 -5.21
CA LYS A 215 -26.25 15.23 -5.05
C LYS A 215 -26.91 13.92 -5.48
N VAL A 216 -27.96 13.55 -4.75
CA VAL A 216 -28.87 12.45 -5.12
C VAL A 216 -30.16 13.06 -5.65
N VAL A 217 -30.56 12.65 -6.84
CA VAL A 217 -31.86 12.90 -7.44
C VAL A 217 -32.73 11.68 -7.19
N SER A 218 -33.83 11.85 -6.46
CA SER A 218 -34.81 10.79 -6.22
C SER A 218 -36.13 11.06 -6.96
N ALA A 219 -36.68 10.03 -7.59
CA ALA A 219 -38.03 10.02 -8.11
C ALA A 219 -38.96 9.37 -7.06
N SER A 220 -39.65 10.23 -6.31
CA SER A 220 -40.63 9.85 -5.28
C SER A 220 -41.98 10.49 -5.57
N ASP A 221 -43.07 9.84 -5.15
CA ASP A 221 -44.44 10.32 -5.37
C ASP A 221 -44.87 11.42 -4.36
N ASP A 222 -44.08 11.65 -3.31
CA ASP A 222 -44.42 12.57 -2.20
C ASP A 222 -44.04 14.04 -2.44
N ARG A 223 -43.31 14.36 -3.52
CA ARG A 223 -42.88 15.73 -3.89
C ARG A 223 -42.11 16.47 -2.77
N THR A 224 -41.54 15.75 -1.79
CA THR A 224 -40.92 16.35 -0.61
C THR A 224 -39.43 16.66 -0.80
N VAL A 225 -38.75 15.95 -1.70
CA VAL A 225 -37.35 16.25 -2.07
C VAL A 225 -37.34 17.35 -3.15
N ARG A 226 -36.73 18.50 -2.83
CA ARG A 226 -36.56 19.66 -3.72
C ARG A 226 -35.10 20.06 -3.81
#